data_AF-A0A1I1YCN4-F1
#
_entry.id   AF-A0A1I1YCN4-F1
#
_cell.length_a   1.000
_cell.length_b   1.000
_cell.length_c   1.000
_cell.angle_alpha   90.00
_cell.angle_beta   90.00
_cell.angle_gamma   90.00
#
_symmetry.space_group_name_H-M   'P 1'
#
loop_
_entity.id
_entity.type
_entity.pdbx_description
1 polymer ?
#
loop_
_entity_poly.entity_id
_entity_poly.type
_entity_poly.pdbx_seq_one_letter_code
_entity_poly.pdbx_strand_id
1 'polypeptide(L)'
;MGAILKGFILFLFVFALTSQAGLASATQSDDLLFLSSEKASIDELEKARGREGFDITTINNMNVQATLTGNTANNNATGMNLIDNGAFTNASGMFSVIQNTGNNVIIQDSTIVNVTIVP
;
A
#
# COMPACT_ATOMS: atom_id res chain seq x y z
N MET A 1 -1.05 -82.09 45.90
CA MET A 1 -1.75 -80.79 45.74
C MET A 1 -0.89 -79.68 45.11
N GLY A 2 0.43 -79.61 45.34
CA GLY A 2 1.26 -78.46 44.90
C GLY A 2 1.68 -78.40 43.42
N ALA A 3 1.70 -79.51 42.68
CA ALA A 3 2.14 -79.51 41.28
C ALA A 3 1.08 -78.98 40.29
N ILE A 4 -0.20 -79.26 40.56
CA ILE A 4 -1.33 -78.85 39.71
C ILE A 4 -1.56 -77.33 39.81
N LEU A 5 -1.39 -76.76 41.01
CA LEU A 5 -1.53 -75.32 41.25
C LEU A 5 -0.41 -74.53 40.56
N LYS A 6 0.82 -75.05 40.53
CA LYS A 6 1.96 -74.42 39.83
C LYS A 6 1.79 -74.45 38.31
N GLY A 7 1.24 -75.54 37.76
CA GLY A 7 0.94 -75.63 36.32
C GLY A 7 -0.12 -74.62 35.88
N PHE A 8 -1.14 -74.39 36.72
CA PHE A 8 -2.19 -73.41 36.44
C PHE A 8 -1.66 -71.96 36.46
N ILE A 9 -0.78 -71.64 37.42
CA ILE A 9 -0.15 -70.32 37.53
C ILE A 9 0.78 -70.05 36.34
N LEU A 10 1.55 -71.06 35.90
CA LEU A 10 2.45 -70.93 34.76
C LEU A 10 1.68 -70.71 33.45
N PHE A 11 0.55 -71.40 33.26
CA PHE A 11 -0.29 -71.25 32.08
C PHE A 11 -0.93 -69.86 32.00
N LEU A 12 -1.35 -69.31 33.15
CA LEU A 12 -1.92 -67.96 33.24
C LEU A 12 -0.88 -66.87 32.96
N PHE A 13 0.37 -67.09 33.39
CA PHE A 13 1.47 -66.17 33.14
C PHE A 13 1.87 -66.12 31.65
N VAL A 14 1.91 -67.27 30.97
CA VAL A 14 2.24 -67.35 29.53
C VAL A 14 1.16 -66.71 28.66
N PHE A 15 -0.11 -66.82 29.04
CA PHE A 15 -1.21 -66.17 28.30
C PHE A 15 -1.18 -64.64 28.42
N ALA A 16 -0.73 -64.11 29.57
CA ALA A 16 -0.63 -62.66 29.80
C ALA A 16 0.49 -61.97 28.99
N LEU A 17 1.48 -62.72 28.47
CA LEU A 17 2.66 -62.16 27.79
C LEU A 17 2.48 -61.98 26.27
N THR A 18 1.41 -62.49 25.64
CA THR A 18 1.29 -62.54 24.16
C THR A 18 0.40 -61.47 23.53
N SER A 19 -0.01 -60.44 24.26
CA SER A 19 -0.88 -59.38 23.72
C SER A 19 -0.32 -57.98 23.95
N GLN A 20 0.70 -57.60 23.17
CA GLN A 20 0.96 -56.20 22.83
C GLN A 20 1.16 -56.11 21.32
N ALA A 21 0.05 -55.94 20.59
CA ALA A 21 0.09 -55.39 19.25
C ALA A 21 0.39 -53.89 19.41
N GLY A 22 1.62 -53.47 19.12
CA GLY A 22 1.99 -52.07 19.08
C GLY A 22 1.20 -51.36 17.99
N LEU A 23 0.27 -50.49 18.39
CA LEU A 23 -0.35 -49.53 17.48
C LEU A 23 0.69 -48.43 17.19
N ALA A 24 1.18 -48.39 15.96
CA ALA A 24 1.99 -47.27 15.49
C ALA A 24 1.09 -46.02 15.38
N SER A 25 1.26 -45.06 16.28
CA SER A 25 0.61 -43.75 16.17
C SER A 25 1.45 -42.84 15.28
N ALA A 26 0.99 -42.58 14.06
CA ALA A 26 1.45 -41.44 13.28
C ALA A 26 0.72 -40.20 13.82
N THR A 27 1.20 -39.63 14.91
CA THR A 27 0.71 -38.32 15.38
C THR A 27 1.32 -37.26 14.48
N GLN A 28 0.66 -36.94 13.37
CA GLN A 28 0.96 -35.75 12.58
C GLN A 28 0.48 -34.54 13.39
N SER A 29 1.39 -33.96 14.17
CA SER A 29 1.20 -32.70 14.88
C SER A 29 1.27 -31.51 13.92
N ASP A 30 0.34 -31.43 12.97
CA ASP A 30 0.09 -30.21 12.17
C ASP A 30 -1.14 -29.43 12.64
N ASP A 31 -2.01 -30.06 13.43
CA ASP A 31 -3.31 -29.48 13.82
C ASP A 31 -3.19 -28.40 14.92
N LEU A 32 -2.06 -28.37 15.64
CA LEU A 32 -1.79 -27.37 16.68
C LEU A 32 -1.25 -26.04 16.15
N LEU A 33 -0.73 -26.02 14.91
CA LEU A 33 -0.22 -24.80 14.27
C LEU A 33 -1.35 -23.88 13.79
N PHE A 34 -2.52 -24.44 13.46
CA PHE A 34 -3.69 -23.68 13.04
C PHE A 34 -4.65 -23.32 14.18
N LEU A 35 -4.57 -24.02 15.32
CA LEU A 35 -5.48 -23.79 16.45
C LEU A 35 -5.12 -22.53 17.27
N SER A 36 -3.89 -22.05 17.16
CA SER A 36 -3.42 -20.82 17.80
C SER A 36 -3.53 -19.58 16.89
N SER A 37 -4.19 -19.70 15.73
CA SER A 37 -4.43 -18.56 14.85
C SER A 37 -5.48 -17.66 15.48
N GLU A 38 -5.03 -16.55 16.06
CA GLU A 38 -5.88 -15.42 16.40
C GLU A 38 -6.57 -14.93 15.11
N LYS A 39 -7.89 -14.84 15.12
CA LYS A 39 -8.65 -14.34 13.96
C LYS A 39 -8.37 -12.85 13.85
N ALA A 40 -7.69 -12.45 12.78
CA ALA A 40 -7.54 -11.04 12.45
C ALA A 40 -8.93 -10.39 12.38
N SER A 41 -9.11 -9.33 13.15
CA SER A 41 -10.32 -8.51 13.10
C SER A 41 -10.42 -7.79 11.75
N ILE A 42 -11.64 -7.40 11.38
CA ILE A 42 -11.83 -6.61 10.15
C ILE A 42 -11.01 -5.31 10.20
N ASP A 43 -10.89 -4.69 11.36
CA ASP A 43 -10.12 -3.45 11.56
C ASP A 43 -8.61 -3.66 11.39
N GLU A 44 -8.07 -4.78 11.87
CA GLU A 44 -6.66 -5.15 11.66
C GLU A 44 -6.36 -5.44 10.19
N LEU A 45 -7.27 -6.12 9.50
CA LEU A 45 -7.12 -6.39 8.07
C LEU A 45 -7.22 -5.09 7.26
N GLU A 46 -8.16 -4.20 7.60
CA GLU A 46 -8.29 -2.87 6.98
C GLU A 46 -7.02 -2.02 7.13
N LYS A 47 -6.36 -2.10 8.29
CA LYS A 47 -5.08 -1.41 8.54
C LYS A 47 -3.91 -2.05 7.78
N ALA A 48 -3.86 -3.39 7.72
CA ALA A 48 -2.84 -4.15 7.01
C ALA A 48 -2.94 -4.05 5.48
N ARG A 49 -4.09 -3.63 4.91
CA ARG A 49 -4.28 -3.35 3.48
C ARG A 49 -3.57 -2.07 2.98
N GLY A 50 -2.43 -1.71 3.56
CA GLY A 50 -1.59 -0.59 3.11
C GLY A 50 -2.03 0.78 3.60
N ARG A 51 -2.74 0.86 4.73
CA ARG A 51 -3.22 2.14 5.31
C ARG A 51 -2.46 2.57 6.57
N GLU A 52 -1.57 1.74 7.09
CA GLU A 52 -0.75 2.11 8.25
C GLU A 52 0.39 3.05 7.85
N GLY A 53 0.44 4.25 8.45
CA GLY A 53 1.59 5.16 8.37
C GLY A 53 1.60 6.23 7.27
N PHE A 54 0.54 6.39 6.48
CA PHE A 54 0.48 7.46 5.48
C PHE A 54 -0.01 8.78 6.08
N ASP A 55 0.92 9.61 6.53
CA ASP A 55 0.69 11.04 6.77
C ASP A 55 0.81 11.79 5.43
N ILE A 56 -0.30 11.97 4.72
CA ILE A 56 -0.34 12.82 3.51
C ILE A 56 -0.45 14.27 3.97
N THR A 57 0.62 14.77 4.60
CA THR A 57 0.79 16.20 4.86
C THR A 57 1.53 16.80 3.66
N THR A 58 0.78 17.14 2.61
CA THR A 58 1.33 17.88 1.47
C THR A 58 1.30 19.37 1.76
N ILE A 59 2.45 19.93 2.14
CA ILE A 59 2.61 21.37 2.35
C ILE A 59 3.02 22.01 1.01
N ASN A 60 2.13 22.81 0.44
CA ASN A 60 2.38 23.56 -0.78
C ASN A 60 2.64 25.01 -0.42
N ASN A 61 3.81 25.53 -0.82
CA ASN A 61 4.14 26.94 -0.67
C ASN A 61 4.57 27.49 -2.02
N MET A 62 3.85 28.51 -2.50
CA MET A 62 4.25 29.31 -3.65
C MET A 62 4.46 30.74 -3.19
N ASN A 63 5.68 31.23 -3.34
CA ASN A 63 6.03 32.62 -3.15
C ASN A 63 6.50 33.17 -4.49
N VAL A 64 5.65 33.97 -5.14
CA VAL A 64 5.96 34.60 -6.42
C VAL A 64 5.87 36.11 -6.22
N GLN A 65 7.03 36.76 -6.26
CA GLN A 65 7.17 38.19 -6.08
C GLN A 65 7.92 38.76 -7.27
N ALA A 66 7.44 39.89 -7.76
CA ALA A 66 8.09 40.62 -8.82
C ALA A 66 7.86 42.11 -8.65
N THR A 67 8.90 42.88 -8.93
CA THR A 67 8.89 44.33 -8.89
C THR A 67 9.20 44.84 -10.29
N LEU A 68 8.30 45.69 -10.80
CA LEU A 68 8.42 46.29 -12.11
C LEU A 68 8.53 47.81 -11.95
N THR A 69 9.74 48.37 -12.03
CA THR A 69 9.97 49.81 -11.80
C THR A 69 10.96 50.39 -12.80
N GLY A 70 10.93 51.71 -13.00
CA GLY A 70 11.85 52.42 -13.90
C GLY A 70 11.55 52.26 -15.39
N ASN A 71 10.36 51.81 -15.76
CA ASN A 71 10.04 51.51 -17.16
C ASN A 71 9.71 52.77 -17.96
N THR A 72 10.29 52.89 -19.14
CA THR A 72 9.93 53.88 -20.16
C THR A 72 9.82 53.15 -21.49
N ALA A 73 8.69 53.30 -22.19
CA ALA A 73 8.48 52.77 -23.52
C ALA A 73 8.08 53.92 -24.46
N ASN A 74 8.93 54.23 -25.44
CA ASN A 74 8.71 55.27 -26.43
C ASN A 74 8.89 54.67 -27.83
N ASN A 75 8.03 55.06 -28.78
CA ASN A 75 8.02 54.55 -30.16
C ASN A 75 7.81 53.03 -30.27
N ASN A 76 7.12 52.40 -29.33
CA ASN A 76 6.90 50.95 -29.38
C ASN A 76 5.71 50.59 -30.29
N ALA A 77 5.94 49.64 -31.20
CA ALA A 77 4.90 48.89 -31.88
C ALA A 77 4.73 47.54 -31.17
N THR A 78 3.52 47.23 -30.72
CA THR A 78 3.18 45.95 -30.08
C THR A 78 2.53 45.00 -31.08
N GLY A 79 2.76 43.69 -30.94
CA GLY A 79 2.20 42.68 -31.82
C GLY A 79 0.75 42.28 -31.48
N MET A 80 0.19 41.34 -32.25
CA MET A 80 -1.07 40.67 -31.94
C MET A 80 -0.81 39.39 -31.14
N ASN A 81 -1.49 39.26 -30.01
CA ASN A 81 -1.57 38.04 -29.22
C ASN A 81 -2.65 37.16 -29.88
N LEU A 82 -2.31 36.54 -31.01
CA LEU A 82 -3.27 35.71 -31.75
C LEU A 82 -3.10 34.24 -31.33
N ILE A 83 -4.20 33.64 -30.86
CA ILE A 83 -4.38 32.20 -30.74
C ILE A 83 -5.41 31.84 -31.80
N ASP A 84 -4.97 31.12 -32.83
CA ASP A 84 -5.81 30.83 -33.99
C ASP A 84 -6.65 29.55 -33.80
N ASN A 85 -7.59 29.33 -34.71
CA ASN A 85 -8.45 28.17 -34.72
C ASN A 85 -7.63 26.88 -34.81
N GLY A 86 -7.75 26.04 -33.78
CA GLY A 86 -7.00 24.79 -33.68
C GLY A 86 -5.77 24.82 -32.78
N ALA A 87 -5.42 25.98 -32.20
CA ALA A 87 -4.23 26.12 -31.35
C ALA A 87 -4.18 25.15 -30.16
N PHE A 88 -5.34 24.67 -29.70
CA PHE A 88 -5.47 23.69 -28.61
C PHE A 88 -6.34 22.50 -28.98
N THR A 89 -6.56 22.22 -30.28
CA THR A 89 -7.28 21.01 -30.68
C THR A 89 -6.47 19.79 -30.20
N ASN A 90 -7.15 18.87 -29.52
CA ASN A 90 -6.55 17.71 -28.83
C ASN A 90 -5.60 18.05 -27.65
N ALA A 91 -5.62 19.27 -27.12
CA ALA A 91 -4.92 19.55 -25.88
C ALA A 91 -5.57 18.75 -24.73
N SER A 92 -4.77 17.97 -24.02
CA SER A 92 -5.21 17.15 -22.89
C SER A 92 -4.21 17.24 -21.75
N GLY A 93 -4.68 17.07 -20.52
CA GLY A 93 -3.87 17.33 -19.32
C GLY A 93 -3.87 18.82 -18.96
N MET A 94 -2.82 19.26 -18.29
CA MET A 94 -2.70 20.63 -17.78
C MET A 94 -1.75 21.44 -18.67
N PHE A 95 -2.22 22.60 -19.12
CA PHE A 95 -1.43 23.53 -19.90
C PHE A 95 -1.76 24.97 -19.48
N SER A 96 -0.76 25.85 -19.53
CA SER A 96 -0.90 27.28 -19.27
C SER A 96 -0.44 28.04 -20.51
N VAL A 97 -1.22 29.05 -20.92
CA VAL A 97 -0.91 29.87 -22.10
C VAL A 97 -0.99 31.31 -21.68
N ILE A 98 0.12 32.01 -21.84
CA ILE A 98 0.22 33.41 -21.49
C ILE A 98 0.77 34.15 -22.68
N GLN A 99 -0.03 35.08 -23.19
CA GLN A 99 0.31 35.91 -24.31
C GLN A 99 0.43 37.36 -23.87
N ASN A 100 1.59 37.96 -24.10
CA ASN A 100 1.77 39.39 -23.89
C ASN A 100 2.55 40.01 -25.05
N THR A 101 1.89 40.91 -25.78
CA THR A 101 2.52 41.69 -26.84
C THR A 101 2.92 43.08 -26.42
N GLY A 102 2.72 43.41 -25.14
CA GLY A 102 3.01 44.72 -24.57
C GLY A 102 4.48 44.91 -24.23
N ASN A 103 4.80 46.11 -23.78
CA ASN A 103 6.09 46.43 -23.16
C ASN A 103 5.90 46.58 -21.67
N ASN A 104 6.97 46.43 -20.90
CA ASN A 104 6.93 46.60 -19.45
C ASN A 104 5.94 45.61 -18.81
N VAL A 105 6.04 44.34 -19.18
CA VAL A 105 5.17 43.31 -18.62
C VAL A 105 5.98 42.32 -17.80
N ILE A 106 5.50 42.10 -16.59
CA ILE A 106 5.89 40.97 -15.75
C ILE A 106 4.78 39.93 -15.83
N ILE A 107 5.17 38.70 -16.15
CA ILE A 107 4.32 37.52 -16.09
C ILE A 107 4.82 36.66 -14.95
N GLN A 108 3.92 36.35 -14.02
CA GLN A 108 4.15 35.43 -12.92
C GLN A 108 3.10 34.33 -13.01
N ASP A 109 3.55 33.12 -13.35
CA ASP A 109 2.71 31.92 -13.37
C ASP A 109 3.32 30.87 -12.47
N SER A 110 2.50 30.20 -11.68
CA SER A 110 2.93 29.13 -10.78
C SER A 110 1.79 28.15 -10.60
N THR A 111 2.06 26.90 -10.92
CA THR A 111 1.08 25.83 -10.83
C THR A 111 1.68 24.67 -10.03
N ILE A 112 1.02 24.31 -8.93
CA ILE A 112 1.33 23.12 -8.14
C ILE A 112 0.26 22.07 -8.41
N VAL A 113 0.71 20.86 -8.77
CA VAL A 113 -0.15 19.68 -8.93
C VAL A 113 0.24 18.63 -7.91
N ASN A 114 -0.70 18.28 -7.04
CA ASN A 114 -0.53 17.17 -6.10
C ASN A 114 -1.44 16.03 -6.53
N VAL A 115 -0.83 14.87 -6.77
CA VAL A 115 -1.56 13.64 -7.11
C VAL A 115 -1.26 12.62 -6.03
N THR A 116 -2.29 12.25 -5.28
CA THR A 116 -2.23 11.17 -4.31
C THR A 116 -3.13 10.06 -4.80
N ILE A 117 -2.54 8.91 -5.10
CA ILE A 117 -3.28 7.70 -5.49
C ILE A 117 -3.21 6.75 -4.30
N VAL A 118 -4.37 6.49 -3.71
CA VAL A 118 -4.54 5.51 -2.64
C VAL A 118 -5.27 4.31 -3.25
N PRO A 119 -4.83 3.07 -2.98
CA PRO A 119 -5.46 1.85 -3.50
C PRO A 119 -6.90 1.65 -3.02
#